data_AF-A0A7X0LS43-F1
#
_entry.id   AF-A0A7X0LS43-F1
#
_cell.length_a   1.000
_cell.length_b   1.000
_cell.length_c   1.000
_cell.angle_alpha   90.00
_cell.angle_beta   90.00
_cell.angle_gamma   90.00
#
_symmetry.space_group_name_H-M   'P 1'
#
loop_
_entity.id
_entity.type
_entity.pdbx_description
1 polymer ?
#
loop_
_entity_poly.entity_id
_entity_poly.type
_entity_poly.pdbx_seq_one_letter_code
_entity_poly.pdbx_strand_id
1 'polypeptide(L)'
;MAATFKTVMDVRPEHLDQARAVDHVFQQAIAPATVNFDFGHIREAAAAIPDSSIVKLVRGWGLQETAPVAVMALSLKEAVRQALPGEFADASFWGAVEQELVGAFTGLAAQEGAPGLSYYEETSERTSYYRDLFFALQSEETGENLYAMALCTDVSVDLDRAAAGALRLTDIAPFRIRLNAVVVRQKLRLAA
;
A
#
# COMPACT_ATOMS: atom_id res chain seq x y z
N MET A 1 5.82 -18.42 -0.97
CA MET A 1 6.42 -17.31 -1.77
C MET A 1 6.89 -16.26 -0.79
N ALA A 2 8.02 -15.60 -1.04
CA ALA A 2 8.44 -14.48 -0.21
C ALA A 2 7.49 -13.29 -0.45
N ALA A 3 7.15 -12.54 0.60
CA ALA A 3 6.35 -11.33 0.44
C ALA A 3 7.08 -10.31 -0.43
N THR A 4 6.31 -9.57 -1.22
CA THR A 4 6.78 -8.52 -2.13
C THR A 4 5.74 -7.42 -2.17
N PHE A 5 6.15 -6.17 -2.38
CA PHE A 5 5.19 -5.09 -2.63
C PHE A 5 4.69 -5.15 -4.07
N LYS A 6 3.41 -4.83 -4.28
CA LYS A 6 2.95 -4.36 -5.58
C LYS A 6 3.35 -2.90 -5.75
N THR A 7 4.24 -2.64 -6.69
CA THR A 7 4.82 -1.32 -6.93
C THR A 7 4.02 -0.51 -7.93
N VAL A 8 3.73 0.74 -7.59
CA VAL A 8 3.20 1.77 -8.48
C VAL A 8 4.16 2.95 -8.49
N MET A 9 4.61 3.32 -9.67
CA MET A 9 5.48 4.48 -9.88
C MET A 9 4.73 5.48 -10.75
N ASP A 10 4.37 6.61 -10.16
CA ASP A 10 3.83 7.77 -10.86
C ASP A 10 4.82 8.92 -10.69
N VAL A 11 5.84 8.91 -11.56
CA VAL A 11 6.96 9.84 -11.55
C VAL A 11 7.34 10.17 -12.99
N ARG A 12 7.89 11.36 -13.23
CA ARG A 12 8.44 11.68 -14.55
C ARG A 12 9.63 10.77 -14.90
N PRO A 13 9.86 10.47 -16.20
CA PRO A 13 10.91 9.53 -16.63
C PRO A 13 12.31 9.84 -16.08
N GLU A 14 12.67 11.13 -15.95
CA GLU A 14 13.96 11.56 -15.41
C GLU A 14 14.20 11.18 -13.94
N HIS A 15 13.16 10.82 -13.20
CA HIS A 15 13.23 10.46 -11.78
C HIS A 15 12.98 8.96 -11.54
N LEU A 16 12.77 8.17 -12.60
CA LEU A 16 12.40 6.77 -12.50
C LEU A 16 13.47 5.91 -11.81
N ASP A 17 14.74 6.16 -12.09
CA ASP A 17 15.83 5.40 -11.46
C ASP A 17 15.98 5.72 -9.97
N GLN A 18 15.68 6.97 -9.58
CA GLN A 18 15.60 7.34 -8.17
C GLN A 18 14.44 6.62 -7.49
N ALA A 19 13.25 6.58 -8.11
CA ALA A 19 12.11 5.84 -7.59
C ALA A 19 12.39 4.33 -7.44
N ARG A 20 13.05 3.72 -8.43
CA ARG A 20 13.48 2.30 -8.38
C ARG A 20 14.48 2.01 -7.28
N ALA A 21 15.43 2.92 -7.05
CA ALA A 21 16.40 2.76 -5.96
C ALA A 21 15.70 2.75 -4.59
N VAL A 22 14.68 3.60 -4.40
CA VAL A 22 13.88 3.60 -3.16
C VAL A 22 13.01 2.36 -3.06
N ASP A 23 12.31 1.97 -4.13
CA ASP A 23 11.52 0.72 -4.20
C ASP A 23 12.35 -0.50 -3.78
N HIS A 24 13.57 -0.63 -4.32
CA HIS A 24 14.45 -1.76 -4.01
C HIS A 24 14.73 -1.92 -2.51
N VAL A 25 14.92 -0.81 -1.79
CA VAL A 25 15.13 -0.83 -0.33
C VAL A 25 13.92 -1.43 0.39
N PHE A 26 12.71 -1.05 -0.02
CA PHE A 26 11.48 -1.59 0.57
C PHE A 26 11.23 -3.05 0.18
N GLN A 27 11.51 -3.44 -1.07
CA GLN A 27 11.38 -4.82 -1.53
C GLN A 27 12.31 -5.78 -0.76
N GLN A 28 13.50 -5.32 -0.38
CA GLN A 28 14.40 -6.11 0.47
C GLN A 28 13.90 -6.25 1.92
N ALA A 29 13.15 -5.26 2.42
CA ALA A 29 12.66 -5.22 3.79
C ALA A 29 11.36 -6.00 4.01
N ILE A 30 10.53 -6.20 3.00
CA ILE A 30 9.19 -6.80 3.21
C ILE A 30 9.21 -8.32 3.45
N ALA A 31 10.09 -9.05 2.77
CA ALA A 31 10.17 -10.51 2.93
C ALA A 31 10.52 -10.91 4.39
N PRO A 32 11.48 -10.27 5.08
CA PRO A 32 11.68 -10.46 6.53
C PRO A 32 10.48 -9.99 7.38
N ALA A 33 9.81 -8.90 7.00
CA ALA A 33 8.77 -8.27 7.81
C ALA A 33 7.46 -9.08 7.86
N THR A 34 7.15 -9.89 6.85
CA THR A 34 5.90 -10.68 6.83
C THR A 34 5.93 -11.90 7.74
N VAL A 35 7.10 -12.30 8.25
CA VAL A 35 7.20 -13.25 9.37
C VAL A 35 6.85 -12.48 10.65
N ASN A 36 5.57 -12.47 11.03
CA ASN A 36 4.96 -11.77 12.18
C ASN A 36 4.59 -10.29 11.99
N PHE A 37 4.60 -9.78 10.76
CA PHE A 37 4.22 -8.39 10.45
C PHE A 37 5.04 -7.34 11.23
N ASP A 38 6.37 -7.51 11.24
CA ASP A 38 7.29 -6.56 11.87
C ASP A 38 7.45 -5.31 11.01
N PHE A 39 6.52 -4.39 11.17
CA PHE A 39 6.58 -3.06 10.56
C PHE A 39 7.80 -2.23 11.04
N GLY A 40 8.45 -2.64 12.14
CA GLY A 40 9.71 -2.04 12.62
C GLY A 40 10.81 -2.14 11.57
N HIS A 41 10.96 -3.30 10.93
CA HIS A 41 11.97 -3.53 9.91
C HIS A 41 11.77 -2.65 8.66
N ILE A 42 10.52 -2.49 8.22
CA ILE A 42 10.16 -1.60 7.11
C ILE A 42 10.48 -0.14 7.45
N ARG A 43 10.19 0.28 8.69
CA ARG A 43 10.53 1.63 9.17
C ARG A 43 12.04 1.86 9.26
N GLU A 44 12.81 0.86 9.67
CA GLU A 44 14.27 0.93 9.73
C GLU A 44 14.87 1.06 8.32
N ALA A 45 14.39 0.27 7.37
CA ALA A 45 14.76 0.40 5.97
C ALA A 45 14.43 1.81 5.42
N ALA A 46 13.24 2.34 5.74
CA ALA A 46 12.86 3.70 5.38
C ALA A 46 13.80 4.77 5.94
N ALA A 47 14.24 4.61 7.19
CA ALA A 47 15.18 5.54 7.85
C ALA A 47 16.61 5.46 7.28
N ALA A 48 16.98 4.33 6.65
CA ALA A 48 18.28 4.13 6.05
C ALA A 48 18.41 4.70 4.62
N ILE A 49 17.32 5.20 4.02
CA ILE A 49 17.34 5.77 2.66
C ILE A 49 18.15 7.09 2.69
N PRO A 50 19.20 7.23 1.87
CA PRO A 50 20.01 8.45 1.80
C PRO A 50 19.20 9.68 1.38
N ASP A 51 19.58 10.85 1.89
CA ASP A 51 19.01 12.15 1.54
C ASP A 51 17.48 12.22 1.67
N SER A 52 16.94 11.46 2.61
CA SER A 52 15.51 11.31 2.81
C SER A 52 15.10 11.58 4.26
N SER A 53 13.81 11.79 4.45
CA SER A 53 13.20 11.98 5.76
C SER A 53 11.87 11.22 5.82
N ILE A 54 11.61 10.52 6.91
CA ILE A 54 10.28 9.98 7.19
C ILE A 54 9.38 11.16 7.57
N VAL A 55 8.39 11.45 6.73
CA VAL A 55 7.46 12.58 6.92
C VAL A 55 6.16 12.14 7.59
N LYS A 56 5.82 10.85 7.49
CA LYS A 56 4.66 10.28 8.17
C LYS A 56 4.83 8.81 8.49
N LEU A 57 4.24 8.41 9.60
CA LEU A 57 3.98 7.02 9.96
C LEU A 57 2.51 6.85 10.33
N VAL A 58 1.86 5.83 9.77
CA VAL A 58 0.57 5.30 10.23
C VAL A 58 0.87 3.98 10.91
N ARG A 59 0.46 3.83 12.18
CA ARG A 59 0.69 2.61 12.96
C ARG A 59 -0.62 2.07 13.47
N GLY A 60 -1.01 0.89 13.00
CA GLY A 60 -2.16 0.16 13.49
C GLY A 60 -3.49 0.88 13.27
N TRP A 61 -3.64 1.63 12.17
CA TRP A 61 -4.97 2.09 11.78
C TRP A 61 -5.84 0.86 11.57
N GLY A 62 -7.04 0.85 12.13
CA GLY A 62 -7.89 -0.34 12.14
C GLY A 62 -9.32 0.01 11.80
N LEU A 63 -9.96 -0.87 11.04
CA LEU A 63 -11.38 -0.82 10.72
C LEU A 63 -11.98 -2.20 10.93
N GLN A 64 -13.12 -2.27 11.61
CA GLN A 64 -13.90 -3.50 11.69
C GLN A 64 -15.37 -3.15 11.49
N GLU A 65 -15.93 -3.56 10.35
CA GLU A 65 -17.24 -3.12 9.92
C GLU A 65 -17.88 -4.13 8.96
N THR A 66 -19.21 -4.19 8.94
CA THR A 66 -19.98 -4.87 7.89
C THR A 66 -20.56 -3.82 6.97
N ALA A 67 -19.94 -3.65 5.80
CA ALA A 67 -20.26 -2.55 4.88
C ALA A 67 -19.92 -2.92 3.43
N PRO A 68 -20.40 -2.13 2.45
CA PRO A 68 -19.99 -2.30 1.06
C PRO A 68 -18.47 -2.20 0.89
N VAL A 69 -17.89 -2.98 -0.02
CA VAL A 69 -16.46 -2.93 -0.36
C VAL A 69 -16.01 -1.51 -0.73
N ALA A 70 -16.86 -0.73 -1.40
CA ALA A 70 -16.58 0.68 -1.71
C ALA A 70 -16.30 1.53 -0.45
N VAL A 71 -16.98 1.26 0.68
CA VAL A 71 -16.75 1.96 1.95
C VAL A 71 -15.39 1.57 2.53
N MET A 72 -14.96 0.31 2.39
CA MET A 72 -13.64 -0.14 2.83
C MET A 72 -12.53 0.54 2.01
N ALA A 73 -12.68 0.57 0.68
CA ALA A 73 -11.75 1.26 -0.21
C ALA A 73 -11.65 2.76 0.07
N LEU A 74 -12.79 3.43 0.32
CA LEU A 74 -12.81 4.84 0.70
C LEU A 74 -12.14 5.08 2.06
N SER A 75 -12.40 4.22 3.05
CA SER A 75 -11.78 4.34 4.37
C SER A 75 -10.26 4.19 4.30
N LEU A 76 -9.78 3.25 3.47
CA LEU A 76 -8.35 3.07 3.21
C LEU A 76 -7.75 4.27 2.47
N LYS A 77 -8.47 4.81 1.49
CA LYS A 77 -8.09 6.06 0.78
C LYS A 77 -7.95 7.23 1.75
N GLU A 78 -8.89 7.41 2.66
CA GLU A 78 -8.81 8.48 3.67
C GLU A 78 -7.63 8.28 4.63
N ALA A 79 -7.31 7.03 5.01
CA ALA A 79 -6.11 6.74 5.80
C ALA A 79 -4.82 7.11 5.05
N VAL A 80 -4.74 6.81 3.74
CA VAL A 80 -3.63 7.23 2.86
C VAL A 80 -3.58 8.75 2.71
N ARG A 81 -4.72 9.40 2.51
CA ARG A 81 -4.82 10.86 2.38
C ARG A 81 -4.31 11.57 3.62
N GLN A 82 -4.66 11.06 4.81
CA GLN A 82 -4.14 11.58 6.08
C GLN A 82 -2.65 11.28 6.29
N ALA A 83 -2.11 10.29 5.58
CA ALA A 83 -0.70 9.95 5.64
C ALA A 83 0.17 10.85 4.74
N LEU A 84 -0.41 11.43 3.70
CA LEU A 84 0.27 12.34 2.78
C LEU A 84 0.10 13.82 3.21
N PRO A 85 1.02 14.71 2.79
CA PRO A 85 0.82 16.16 2.89
C PRO A 85 -0.52 16.61 2.30
N GLY A 86 -1.21 17.52 3.01
CA GLY A 86 -2.54 17.99 2.59
C GLY A 86 -2.56 18.74 1.25
N GLU A 87 -1.41 19.29 0.83
CA GLU A 87 -1.20 19.93 -0.47
C GLU A 87 -1.35 18.95 -1.65
N PHE A 88 -1.31 17.64 -1.39
CA PHE A 88 -1.47 16.63 -2.43
C PHE A 88 -2.94 16.27 -2.69
N ALA A 89 -3.92 16.94 -2.06
CA ALA A 89 -5.33 16.59 -2.21
C ALA A 89 -5.80 16.55 -3.68
N ASP A 90 -5.21 17.39 -4.54
CA ASP A 90 -5.53 17.49 -5.97
C ASP A 90 -4.44 16.88 -6.88
N ALA A 91 -3.47 16.16 -6.32
CA ALA A 91 -2.35 15.62 -7.08
C ALA A 91 -2.81 14.59 -8.12
N SER A 92 -2.19 14.63 -9.31
CA SER A 92 -2.58 13.79 -10.45
C SER A 92 -2.47 12.28 -10.20
N PHE A 93 -1.60 11.88 -9.27
CA PHE A 93 -1.34 10.46 -8.97
C PHE A 93 -2.49 9.75 -8.25
N TRP A 94 -3.48 10.49 -7.73
CA TRP A 94 -4.57 9.87 -6.96
C TRP A 94 -5.38 8.86 -7.77
N GLY A 95 -5.50 9.03 -9.09
CA GLY A 95 -6.18 8.04 -9.94
C GLY A 95 -5.53 6.65 -9.84
N ALA A 96 -4.20 6.59 -9.88
CA ALA A 96 -3.46 5.33 -9.76
C ALA A 96 -3.53 4.75 -8.34
N VAL A 97 -3.42 5.62 -7.32
CA VAL A 97 -3.56 5.21 -5.92
C VAL A 97 -4.93 4.60 -5.67
N GLU A 98 -6.01 5.27 -6.07
CA GLU A 98 -7.39 4.81 -5.87
C GLU A 98 -7.66 3.47 -6.55
N GLN A 99 -7.17 3.28 -7.76
CA GLN A 99 -7.30 2.00 -8.46
C GLN A 99 -6.68 0.85 -7.66
N GLU A 100 -5.50 1.05 -7.07
CA GLU A 100 -4.84 0.03 -6.26
C GLU A 100 -5.52 -0.22 -4.92
N LEU A 101 -6.05 0.83 -4.29
CA LEU A 101 -6.81 0.69 -3.04
C LEU A 101 -8.14 -0.04 -3.27
N VAL A 102 -8.79 0.14 -4.42
CA VAL A 102 -9.95 -0.67 -4.83
C VAL A 102 -9.53 -2.11 -5.13
N GLY A 103 -8.41 -2.29 -5.82
CA GLY A 103 -7.83 -3.60 -6.12
C GLY A 103 -7.37 -4.38 -4.88
N ALA A 104 -7.23 -3.73 -3.73
CA ALA A 104 -6.95 -4.38 -2.44
C ALA A 104 -8.10 -5.25 -1.94
N PHE A 105 -9.32 -5.03 -2.41
CA PHE A 105 -10.54 -5.71 -1.94
C PHE A 105 -11.30 -6.42 -3.06
N THR A 106 -11.01 -6.12 -4.32
CA THR A 106 -11.81 -6.60 -5.46
C THR A 106 -10.96 -7.39 -6.45
N GLY A 107 -11.60 -8.32 -7.17
CA GLY A 107 -10.95 -9.11 -8.21
C GLY A 107 -9.73 -9.90 -7.73
N LEU A 108 -9.70 -10.31 -6.45
CA LEU A 108 -8.52 -10.93 -5.84
C LEU A 108 -8.18 -12.27 -6.51
N ALA A 109 -9.18 -12.99 -7.01
CA ALA A 109 -8.96 -14.24 -7.76
C ALA A 109 -8.12 -14.01 -9.04
N ALA A 110 -8.32 -12.89 -9.72
CA ALA A 110 -7.55 -12.54 -10.92
C ALA A 110 -6.13 -12.03 -10.60
N GLN A 111 -5.86 -11.73 -9.33
CA GLN A 111 -4.59 -11.22 -8.85
C GLN A 111 -3.75 -12.30 -8.16
N GLU A 112 -4.21 -13.55 -8.15
CA GLU A 112 -3.49 -14.64 -7.52
C GLU A 112 -2.10 -14.84 -8.16
N GLY A 113 -1.06 -14.91 -7.32
CA GLY A 113 0.33 -14.97 -7.76
C GLY A 113 0.94 -13.62 -8.15
N ALA A 114 0.16 -12.54 -8.18
CA ALA A 114 0.70 -11.20 -8.38
C ALA A 114 1.45 -10.69 -7.13
N PRO A 115 2.43 -9.79 -7.28
CA PRO A 115 3.09 -9.14 -6.15
C PRO A 115 2.10 -8.44 -5.23
N GLY A 116 2.43 -8.32 -3.95
CA GLY A 116 1.62 -7.59 -2.98
C GLY A 116 0.37 -8.32 -2.48
N LEU A 117 0.04 -9.53 -2.94
CA LEU A 117 -1.06 -10.33 -2.40
C LEU A 117 -0.52 -11.62 -1.77
N SER A 118 -0.86 -11.88 -0.51
CA SER A 118 -0.45 -13.12 0.18
C SER A 118 -1.51 -13.58 1.17
N TYR A 119 -2.15 -14.71 0.87
CA TYR A 119 -3.09 -15.37 1.78
C TYR A 119 -2.33 -16.10 2.89
N TYR A 120 -2.84 -16.01 4.12
CA TYR A 120 -2.24 -16.68 5.27
C TYR A 120 -3.24 -17.47 6.14
N GLU A 121 -4.54 -17.23 5.97
CA GLU A 121 -5.61 -17.98 6.63
C GLU A 121 -6.77 -18.17 5.65
N GLU A 122 -7.19 -19.42 5.46
CA GLU A 122 -8.27 -19.77 4.55
C GLU A 122 -9.13 -20.86 5.19
N THR A 123 -10.38 -20.52 5.46
CA THR A 123 -11.39 -21.43 6.02
C THR A 123 -12.68 -21.32 5.21
N SER A 124 -13.68 -22.15 5.54
CA SER A 124 -15.01 -22.05 4.93
C SER A 124 -15.78 -20.78 5.33
N GLU A 125 -15.33 -20.06 6.35
CA GLU A 125 -16.04 -18.89 6.91
C GLU A 125 -15.21 -17.61 6.86
N ARG A 126 -13.91 -17.70 6.59
CA ARG A 126 -12.98 -16.57 6.64
C ARG A 126 -11.81 -16.74 5.70
N THR A 127 -11.42 -15.62 5.10
CA THR A 127 -10.18 -15.46 4.33
C THR A 127 -9.40 -14.29 4.91
N SER A 128 -8.14 -14.52 5.26
CA SER A 128 -7.21 -13.47 5.67
C SER A 128 -6.00 -13.40 4.75
N TYR A 129 -5.64 -12.19 4.35
CA TYR A 129 -4.58 -11.92 3.40
C TYR A 129 -3.88 -10.59 3.68
N TYR A 130 -2.62 -10.52 3.27
CA TYR A 130 -1.89 -9.27 3.17
C TYR A 130 -2.09 -8.64 1.79
N ARG A 131 -2.31 -7.33 1.80
CA ARG A 131 -2.20 -6.46 0.64
C ARG A 131 -1.12 -5.42 0.88
N ASP A 132 0.03 -5.64 0.26
CA ASP A 132 1.21 -4.80 0.39
C ASP A 132 1.44 -3.98 -0.88
N LEU A 133 1.35 -2.67 -0.76
CA LEU A 133 1.49 -1.72 -1.86
C LEU A 133 2.68 -0.80 -1.61
N PHE A 134 3.46 -0.52 -2.65
CA PHE A 134 4.50 0.50 -2.63
C PHE A 134 4.20 1.56 -3.68
N PHE A 135 4.19 2.82 -3.29
CA PHE A 135 3.99 3.96 -4.17
C PHE A 135 5.25 4.82 -4.22
N ALA A 136 5.70 5.16 -5.42
CA ALA A 136 6.64 6.25 -5.65
C ALA A 136 5.92 7.33 -6.45
N LEU A 137 5.82 8.52 -5.87
CA LEU A 137 4.93 9.60 -6.29
C LEU A 137 5.74 10.87 -6.50
N GLN A 138 5.63 11.45 -7.70
CA GLN A 138 6.21 12.74 -8.05
C GLN A 138 5.30 13.43 -9.08
N SER A 139 4.82 14.61 -8.73
CA SER A 139 4.00 15.47 -9.60
C SER A 139 4.43 16.93 -9.44
N GLU A 140 3.69 17.87 -10.03
CA GLU A 140 3.94 19.30 -9.82
C GLU A 140 3.73 19.67 -8.34
N GLU A 141 2.71 19.10 -7.70
CA GLU A 141 2.37 19.34 -6.30
C GLU A 141 3.45 18.85 -5.33
N THR A 142 4.24 17.83 -5.71
CA THR A 142 5.33 17.33 -4.86
C THR A 142 6.60 18.20 -4.92
N GLY A 143 6.64 19.17 -5.85
CA GLY A 143 7.75 20.10 -6.04
C GLY A 143 9.08 19.40 -6.31
N GLU A 144 10.14 19.80 -5.60
CA GLU A 144 11.49 19.22 -5.72
C GLU A 144 11.66 17.87 -5.02
N ASN A 145 10.58 17.15 -4.70
CA ASN A 145 10.63 15.93 -3.90
C ASN A 145 9.96 14.75 -4.58
N LEU A 146 10.56 13.57 -4.37
CA LEU A 146 9.95 12.27 -4.52
C LEU A 146 9.33 11.85 -3.18
N TYR A 147 8.09 11.38 -3.21
CA TYR A 147 7.45 10.74 -2.07
C TYR A 147 7.36 9.23 -2.30
N ALA A 148 7.93 8.46 -1.40
CA ALA A 148 7.82 7.00 -1.39
C ALA A 148 6.97 6.57 -0.21
N MET A 149 6.05 5.65 -0.44
CA MET A 149 5.08 5.23 0.56
C MET A 149 4.89 3.72 0.50
N ALA A 150 5.26 3.03 1.59
CA ALA A 150 4.97 1.62 1.77
C ALA A 150 3.70 1.46 2.62
N LEU A 151 2.71 0.76 2.08
CA LEU A 151 1.47 0.37 2.75
C LEU A 151 1.47 -1.14 2.96
N CYS A 152 1.30 -1.55 4.21
CA CYS A 152 1.09 -2.94 4.57
C CYS A 152 -0.30 -3.07 5.18
N THR A 153 -1.18 -3.76 4.46
CA THR A 153 -2.58 -3.93 4.85
C THR A 153 -2.86 -5.38 5.18
N ASP A 154 -3.29 -5.66 6.39
CA ASP A 154 -3.78 -6.96 6.83
C ASP A 154 -5.31 -6.93 6.76
N VAL A 155 -5.89 -7.80 5.94
CA VAL A 155 -7.33 -7.87 5.70
C VAL A 155 -7.84 -9.25 6.07
N SER A 156 -8.86 -9.30 6.91
CA SER A 156 -9.73 -10.47 7.10
C SER A 156 -11.12 -10.13 6.60
N VAL A 157 -11.70 -11.04 5.83
CA VAL A 157 -13.11 -11.00 5.42
C VAL A 157 -13.78 -12.30 5.83
N ASP A 158 -14.96 -12.21 6.43
CA ASP A 158 -15.74 -13.38 6.86
C ASP A 158 -16.49 -14.00 5.65
N LEU A 159 -15.70 -14.46 4.67
CA LEU A 159 -16.10 -15.17 3.46
C LEU A 159 -15.04 -16.24 3.16
N ASP A 160 -15.45 -17.34 2.53
CA ASP A 160 -14.50 -18.28 1.94
C ASP A 160 -13.66 -17.63 0.82
N ARG A 161 -12.57 -18.30 0.44
CA ARG A 161 -11.59 -17.78 -0.53
C ARG A 161 -12.21 -17.47 -1.89
N ALA A 162 -13.14 -18.31 -2.35
CA ALA A 162 -13.75 -18.15 -3.67
C ALA A 162 -14.69 -16.93 -3.69
N ALA A 163 -15.50 -16.76 -2.65
CA ALA A 163 -16.37 -15.61 -2.48
C ALA A 163 -15.57 -14.31 -2.30
N ALA A 164 -14.54 -14.31 -1.43
CA ALA A 164 -13.63 -13.18 -1.27
C ALA A 164 -12.95 -12.81 -2.61
N GLY A 165 -12.55 -13.81 -3.39
CA GLY A 165 -11.94 -13.65 -4.70
C GLY A 165 -12.79 -12.93 -5.74
N ALA A 166 -14.12 -13.01 -5.61
CA ALA A 166 -15.10 -12.51 -6.56
C ALA A 166 -15.76 -11.18 -6.16
N LEU A 167 -15.37 -10.61 -5.00
CA LEU A 167 -15.94 -9.38 -4.47
C LEU A 167 -15.89 -8.21 -5.45
N ARG A 168 -17.01 -7.47 -5.49
CA ARG A 168 -17.23 -6.23 -6.23
C ARG A 168 -17.49 -5.08 -5.25
N LEU A 169 -17.37 -3.85 -5.74
CA LEU A 169 -17.53 -2.63 -4.94
C LEU A 169 -18.86 -2.52 -4.18
N THR A 170 -19.94 -3.08 -4.74
CA THR A 170 -21.29 -3.04 -4.16
C THR A 170 -21.56 -4.16 -3.15
N ASP A 171 -20.70 -5.18 -3.11
CA ASP A 171 -20.91 -6.34 -2.24
C ASP A 171 -20.65 -5.95 -0.78
N ILE A 172 -21.44 -6.52 0.13
CA ILE A 172 -21.37 -6.25 1.56
C ILE A 172 -20.81 -7.48 2.25
N ALA A 173 -19.77 -7.30 3.05
CA ALA A 173 -19.19 -8.36 3.86
C ALA A 173 -18.67 -7.81 5.19
N PRO A 174 -18.51 -8.65 6.23
CA PRO A 174 -17.80 -8.29 7.44
C PRO A 174 -16.30 -8.25 7.17
N PHE A 175 -15.69 -7.09 7.36
CA PHE A 175 -14.26 -6.87 7.22
C PHE A 175 -13.60 -6.55 8.55
N ARG A 176 -12.34 -6.97 8.69
CA ARG A 176 -11.38 -6.44 9.64
C ARG A 176 -10.13 -6.06 8.88
N ILE A 177 -9.70 -4.81 9.01
CA ILE A 177 -8.54 -4.26 8.32
C ILE A 177 -7.59 -3.69 9.35
N ARG A 178 -6.29 -3.93 9.18
CA ARG A 178 -5.22 -3.21 9.87
C ARG A 178 -4.24 -2.66 8.85
N LEU A 179 -3.87 -1.40 9.00
CA LEU A 179 -2.94 -0.71 8.12
C LEU A 179 -1.75 -0.20 8.93
N ASN A 180 -0.56 -0.48 8.40
CA ASN A 180 0.64 0.27 8.70
C ASN A 180 1.14 0.96 7.41
N ALA A 181 1.62 2.19 7.54
CA ALA A 181 2.22 2.90 6.42
C ALA A 181 3.41 3.75 6.86
N VAL A 182 4.43 3.84 6.00
CA VAL A 182 5.54 4.78 6.16
C VAL A 182 5.67 5.60 4.91
N VAL A 183 5.77 6.92 5.08
CA VAL A 183 5.96 7.88 3.99
C VAL A 183 7.33 8.52 4.16
N VAL A 184 8.14 8.39 3.13
CA VAL A 184 9.48 8.97 3.00
C VAL A 184 9.42 10.07 1.94
N ARG A 185 10.05 11.19 2.24
CA ARG A 185 10.31 12.26 1.30
C ARG A 185 11.80 12.31 1.01
N GLN A 186 12.16 12.25 -0.27
CA GLN A 186 13.54 12.37 -0.74
C GLN A 186 13.66 13.51 -1.74
N LYS A 187 14.70 14.33 -1.64
CA LYS A 187 14.93 15.41 -2.61
C LYS A 187 15.22 14.82 -3.99
N LEU A 188 14.65 15.39 -5.05
CA LEU A 188 14.93 14.98 -6.42
C LEU A 188 16.39 15.28 -6.76
N ARG A 189 17.07 14.30 -7.34
CA ARG A 189 18.40 14.51 -7.89
C ARG A 189 18.26 15.21 -9.24
N LEU A 190 19.13 16.20 -9.50
CA LEU A 190 19.25 16.76 -10.83
C LEU A 190 19.65 15.63 -11.78
N ALA A 191 18.92 15.50 -12.90
CA ALA A 191 19.33 14.61 -13.97
C ALA A 191 20.73 15.08 -14.44
N ALA A 192 21.69 14.16 -14.44
CA ALA A 192 23.05 14.41 -14.91
C ALA A 192 23.09 14.57 -16.44
#